data_AF-I0GMF1-F1
#
_entry.id   AF-I0GMF1-F1
#
_cell.length_a   1.000
_cell.length_b   1.000
_cell.length_c   1.000
_cell.angle_alpha   90.00
_cell.angle_beta   90.00
_cell.angle_gamma   90.00
#
_symmetry.space_group_name_H-M   'P 1'
#
loop_
_entity.id
_entity.type
_entity.pdbx_description
1 polymer ?
#
loop_
_entity_poly.entity_id
_entity_poly.type
_entity_poly.pdbx_seq_one_letter_code
_entity_poly.pdbx_strand_id
1 'polypeptide(L)'
;MSTLSMNGKNFLSTEEDRCNKYMLFLLVFNLVNFAADAALVVPDASLDFLVMPLSLVQIVFSLALIVLTIYIYYKNKVWHFMLRLLPCSLVCLILLGILQAVISPAVLALWVIGSIYVNRKYFKPFANYQNYIFRYFVSLILMIFAGVIMFYTALNGTSDSAMSLTLFIGLIEGLAIIALFWQLMSKEIANGKTFYETLRILALLPVAFAFLLTGLLTIVPVRFFAAEHLFGEEGHDYLAMPEANTTA
;
A
#
# COMPACT_ATOMS: atom_id res chain seq x y z
N MET A 1 -14.79 -1.67 -40.41
CA MET A 1 -14.84 -0.75 -39.25
C MET A 1 -16.08 -1.08 -38.42
N SER A 2 -16.10 -2.20 -37.66
CA SER A 2 -17.17 -2.53 -36.66
C SER A 2 -17.04 -3.93 -36.01
N THR A 3 -15.85 -4.37 -35.55
CA THR A 3 -15.73 -5.69 -34.86
C THR A 3 -14.96 -5.66 -33.53
N LEU A 4 -14.72 -4.49 -32.93
CA LEU A 4 -13.98 -4.38 -31.66
C LEU A 4 -14.83 -4.10 -30.40
N SER A 5 -16.17 -4.05 -30.53
CA SER A 5 -17.06 -3.68 -29.40
C SER A 5 -17.52 -4.87 -28.54
N MET A 6 -17.51 -6.11 -29.07
CA MET A 6 -17.99 -7.28 -28.31
C MET A 6 -16.97 -7.88 -27.33
N ASN A 7 -15.67 -7.58 -27.47
CA ASN A 7 -14.64 -8.19 -26.61
C ASN A 7 -14.37 -7.36 -25.32
N GLY A 8 -14.65 -6.06 -25.35
CA GLY A 8 -14.38 -5.17 -24.20
C GLY A 8 -15.29 -5.41 -22.99
N LYS A 9 -16.57 -5.73 -23.22
CA LYS A 9 -17.52 -6.00 -22.11
C LYS A 9 -17.21 -7.30 -21.37
N ASN A 10 -16.81 -8.35 -22.10
CA ASN A 10 -16.44 -9.64 -21.50
C ASN A 10 -15.09 -9.57 -20.78
N PHE A 11 -14.17 -8.75 -21.29
CA PHE A 11 -12.90 -8.49 -20.62
C PHE A 11 -13.10 -7.71 -19.31
N LEU A 12 -13.85 -6.61 -19.33
CA LEU A 12 -14.15 -5.81 -18.15
C LEU A 12 -14.89 -6.62 -17.08
N SER A 13 -15.90 -7.42 -17.47
CA SER A 13 -16.62 -8.26 -16.50
C SER A 13 -15.73 -9.33 -15.85
N THR A 14 -14.73 -9.84 -16.58
CA THR A 14 -13.77 -10.82 -16.06
C THR A 14 -12.78 -10.18 -15.07
N GLU A 15 -12.31 -8.96 -15.34
CA GLU A 15 -11.39 -8.24 -14.46
C GLU A 15 -12.10 -7.70 -13.21
N GLU A 16 -13.35 -7.24 -13.35
CA GLU A 16 -14.21 -6.89 -12.22
C GLU A 16 -14.50 -8.10 -11.32
N ASP A 17 -14.81 -9.27 -11.88
CA ASP A 17 -15.02 -10.50 -11.07
C ASP A 17 -13.77 -10.90 -10.29
N ARG A 18 -12.58 -10.76 -10.87
CA ARG A 18 -11.29 -10.96 -10.16
C ARG A 18 -11.10 -9.97 -9.03
N CYS A 19 -11.41 -8.68 -9.27
CA CYS A 19 -11.39 -7.65 -8.24
C CYS A 19 -12.34 -7.99 -7.08
N ASN A 20 -13.57 -8.39 -7.40
CA ASN A 20 -14.60 -8.71 -6.42
C ASN A 20 -14.19 -9.89 -5.54
N LYS A 21 -13.64 -10.95 -6.14
CA LYS A 21 -13.12 -12.13 -5.42
C LYS A 21 -11.96 -11.78 -4.50
N TYR A 22 -11.03 -10.94 -4.97
CA TYR A 22 -9.90 -10.50 -4.15
C TYR A 22 -10.36 -9.66 -2.95
N MET A 23 -11.31 -8.76 -3.15
CA MET A 23 -11.85 -7.92 -2.09
C MET A 23 -12.70 -8.71 -1.09
N LEU A 24 -13.46 -9.69 -1.57
CA LEU A 24 -14.16 -10.64 -0.72
C LEU A 24 -13.18 -11.47 0.12
N PHE A 25 -12.07 -11.91 -0.46
CA PHE A 25 -11.00 -12.59 0.29
C PHE A 25 -10.43 -11.70 1.40
N LEU A 26 -10.14 -10.43 1.12
CA LEU A 26 -9.67 -9.48 2.13
C LEU A 26 -10.71 -9.22 3.23
N LEU A 27 -11.99 -9.14 2.87
CA LEU A 27 -13.09 -8.96 3.81
C LEU A 27 -13.24 -10.16 4.74
N VAL A 28 -13.24 -11.38 4.19
CA VAL A 28 -13.29 -12.61 4.99
C VAL A 28 -12.07 -12.70 5.90
N PHE A 29 -10.88 -12.37 5.40
CA PHE A 29 -9.67 -12.32 6.21
C PHE A 29 -9.80 -11.35 7.38
N ASN A 30 -10.28 -10.12 7.14
CA ASN A 30 -10.47 -9.13 8.20
C ASN A 30 -11.49 -9.59 9.26
N LEU A 31 -12.59 -10.22 8.83
CA LEU A 31 -13.58 -10.78 9.75
C LEU A 31 -13.02 -11.96 10.57
N VAL A 32 -12.20 -12.81 9.97
CA VAL A 32 -11.51 -13.91 10.68
C VAL A 32 -10.55 -13.36 11.72
N ASN A 33 -9.74 -12.34 11.39
CA ASN A 33 -8.86 -11.70 12.36
C ASN A 33 -9.65 -11.10 13.51
N PHE A 34 -10.69 -10.32 13.20
CA PHE A 34 -11.56 -9.74 14.23
C PHE A 34 -12.19 -10.81 15.14
N ALA A 35 -12.69 -11.92 14.57
CA ALA A 35 -13.28 -12.99 15.34
C ALA A 35 -12.26 -13.72 16.23
N ALA A 36 -11.03 -13.96 15.71
CA ALA A 36 -9.96 -14.57 16.49
C ALA A 36 -9.50 -13.66 17.64
N ASP A 37 -9.31 -12.37 17.36
CA ASP A 37 -8.92 -11.38 18.36
C ASP A 37 -10.02 -11.19 19.42
N ALA A 38 -11.29 -11.13 19.00
CA ALA A 38 -12.41 -11.07 19.92
C ALA A 38 -12.51 -12.32 20.81
N ALA A 39 -12.31 -13.52 20.26
CA ALA A 39 -12.34 -14.76 21.03
C ALA A 39 -11.19 -14.85 22.06
N LEU A 40 -10.04 -14.24 21.79
CA LEU A 40 -8.92 -14.16 22.74
C LEU A 40 -9.16 -13.17 23.89
N VAL A 41 -9.96 -12.14 23.64
CA VAL A 41 -10.20 -11.02 24.56
C VAL A 41 -11.40 -11.26 25.46
N VAL A 42 -12.42 -11.98 24.99
CA VAL A 42 -13.65 -12.20 25.75
C VAL A 42 -13.38 -13.21 26.88
N PRO A 43 -13.54 -12.85 28.16
CA PRO A 43 -13.22 -13.70 29.32
C PRO A 43 -14.25 -14.82 29.56
N ASP A 44 -15.02 -15.18 28.53
CA ASP A 44 -16.13 -16.10 28.63
C ASP A 44 -15.64 -17.52 28.30
N ALA A 45 -15.46 -18.35 29.33
CA ALA A 45 -14.99 -19.74 29.20
C ALA A 45 -15.84 -20.60 28.24
N SER A 46 -17.05 -20.13 27.91
CA SER A 46 -17.92 -20.73 26.91
C SER A 46 -17.39 -20.62 25.47
N LEU A 47 -16.46 -19.69 25.18
CA LEU A 47 -15.90 -19.47 23.84
C LEU A 47 -14.46 -19.98 23.67
N ASP A 48 -13.82 -20.48 24.74
CA ASP A 48 -12.45 -20.99 24.72
C ASP A 48 -12.24 -22.11 23.67
N PHE A 49 -13.27 -22.93 23.44
CA PHE A 49 -13.22 -23.99 22.43
C PHE A 49 -13.10 -23.46 20.99
N LEU A 50 -13.47 -22.19 20.74
CA LEU A 50 -13.38 -21.53 19.43
C LEU A 50 -12.02 -20.89 19.16
N VAL A 51 -11.22 -20.62 20.20
CA VAL A 51 -9.92 -19.93 20.08
C VAL A 51 -8.95 -20.74 19.20
N MET A 52 -8.84 -22.04 19.45
CA MET A 52 -7.93 -22.92 18.69
C MET A 52 -8.31 -23.04 17.20
N PRO A 53 -9.57 -23.34 16.81
CA PRO A 53 -9.92 -23.39 15.39
C PRO A 53 -9.84 -22.02 14.71
N LEU A 54 -10.23 -20.92 15.36
CA LEU A 54 -10.15 -19.57 14.77
C LEU A 54 -8.71 -19.14 14.52
N SER A 55 -7.81 -19.37 15.46
CA SER A 55 -6.38 -19.06 15.29
C SER A 55 -5.73 -19.88 14.16
N LEU A 56 -6.10 -21.17 14.00
CA LEU A 56 -5.64 -21.97 12.86
C LEU A 56 -6.12 -21.40 11.53
N VAL A 57 -7.40 -21.01 11.44
CA VAL A 57 -7.96 -20.38 10.24
C VAL A 57 -7.25 -19.05 9.96
N GLN A 58 -7.02 -18.22 10.98
CA GLN A 58 -6.26 -16.98 10.87
C GLN A 58 -4.85 -17.20 10.31
N ILE A 59 -4.13 -18.22 10.80
CA ILE A 59 -2.80 -18.58 10.30
C ILE A 59 -2.87 -19.00 8.82
N VAL A 60 -3.84 -19.82 8.44
CA VAL A 60 -4.03 -20.28 7.05
C VAL A 60 -4.29 -19.09 6.11
N PHE A 61 -5.21 -18.19 6.48
CA PHE A 61 -5.47 -17.01 5.66
C PHE A 61 -4.26 -16.06 5.60
N SER A 62 -3.53 -15.89 6.71
CA SER A 62 -2.31 -15.07 6.75
C SER A 62 -1.24 -15.62 5.82
N LEU A 63 -1.02 -16.95 5.84
CA LEU A 63 -0.11 -17.62 4.91
C LEU A 63 -0.57 -17.46 3.46
N ALA A 64 -1.87 -17.63 3.17
CA ALA A 64 -2.42 -17.42 1.84
C ALA A 64 -2.20 -15.99 1.34
N LEU A 65 -2.39 -14.99 2.21
CA LEU A 65 -2.18 -13.58 1.89
C LEU A 65 -0.69 -13.27 1.65
N ILE A 66 0.22 -13.87 2.42
CA ILE A 66 1.68 -13.77 2.21
C ILE A 66 2.06 -14.37 0.86
N VAL A 67 1.62 -15.59 0.55
CA VAL A 67 1.92 -16.26 -0.73
C VAL A 67 1.37 -15.44 -1.91
N LEU A 68 0.14 -14.93 -1.79
CA LEU A 68 -0.48 -14.09 -2.82
C LEU A 68 0.31 -12.80 -3.03
N THR A 69 0.71 -12.13 -1.95
CA THR A 69 1.55 -10.91 -1.99
C THR A 69 2.89 -11.17 -2.66
N ILE A 70 3.57 -12.25 -2.26
CA ILE A 70 4.87 -12.65 -2.85
C ILE A 70 4.70 -12.93 -4.34
N TYR A 71 3.68 -13.69 -4.74
CA TYR A 71 3.41 -14.03 -6.13
C TYR A 71 3.17 -12.77 -6.97
N ILE A 72 2.32 -11.86 -6.48
CA ILE A 72 2.04 -10.58 -7.12
C ILE A 72 3.33 -9.77 -7.28
N TYR A 73 4.12 -9.66 -6.22
CA TYR A 73 5.32 -8.82 -6.22
C TYR A 73 6.41 -9.39 -7.12
N TYR A 74 6.54 -10.72 -7.15
CA TYR A 74 7.46 -11.44 -8.04
C TYR A 74 7.06 -11.25 -9.50
N LYS A 75 5.80 -11.54 -9.85
CA LYS A 75 5.30 -11.43 -11.23
C LYS A 75 5.39 -10.01 -11.77
N ASN A 76 5.14 -9.02 -10.91
CA ASN A 76 5.15 -7.60 -11.29
C ASN A 76 6.54 -6.94 -11.17
N LYS A 77 7.61 -7.71 -10.92
CA LYS A 77 9.00 -7.22 -10.71
C LYS A 77 9.12 -6.13 -9.63
N VAL A 78 8.16 -6.07 -8.70
CA VAL A 78 8.11 -5.07 -7.61
C VAL A 78 9.33 -5.24 -6.70
N TRP A 79 9.73 -6.50 -6.43
CA TRP A 79 10.92 -6.81 -5.64
C TRP A 79 12.20 -6.22 -6.24
N HIS A 80 12.34 -6.26 -7.56
CA HIS A 80 13.53 -5.70 -8.22
C HIS A 80 13.60 -4.19 -8.05
N PHE A 81 12.46 -3.51 -8.22
CA PHE A 81 12.34 -2.07 -7.98
C PHE A 81 12.60 -1.72 -6.50
N MET A 82 11.98 -2.44 -5.56
CA MET A 82 12.17 -2.25 -4.12
C MET A 82 13.63 -2.46 -3.69
N LEU A 83 14.28 -3.55 -4.13
CA LEU A 83 15.67 -3.84 -3.79
C LEU A 83 16.64 -2.82 -4.40
N ARG A 84 16.33 -2.26 -5.57
CA ARG A 84 17.10 -1.15 -6.16
C ARG A 84 16.96 0.14 -5.35
N LEU A 85 15.77 0.41 -4.82
CA LEU A 85 15.49 1.61 -4.01
C LEU A 85 16.01 1.52 -2.57
N LEU A 86 16.08 0.31 -2.00
CA LEU A 86 16.44 0.06 -0.60
C LEU A 86 17.80 0.62 -0.16
N PRO A 87 18.94 0.38 -0.86
CA PRO A 87 20.21 0.96 -0.45
C PRO A 87 20.18 2.49 -0.53
N CYS A 88 19.44 3.03 -1.50
CA CYS A 88 19.28 4.48 -1.61
C CYS A 88 18.45 5.06 -0.46
N SER A 89 17.32 4.45 -0.11
CA SER A 89 16.49 4.94 0.99
C SER A 89 17.24 4.90 2.31
N LEU A 90 18.07 3.87 2.55
CA LEU A 90 18.93 3.78 3.73
C LEU A 90 19.96 4.91 3.79
N VAL A 91 20.70 5.17 2.69
CA VAL A 91 21.65 6.29 2.62
C VAL A 91 20.94 7.62 2.87
N CYS A 92 19.74 7.78 2.30
CA CYS A 92 18.95 8.98 2.49
C CYS A 92 18.55 9.17 3.97
N LEU A 93 18.04 8.13 4.63
CA LEU A 93 17.65 8.19 6.04
C LEU A 93 18.84 8.49 6.96
N ILE A 94 20.02 7.92 6.68
CA ILE A 94 21.25 8.20 7.45
C ILE A 94 21.65 9.68 7.29
N LEU A 95 21.66 10.19 6.06
CA LEU A 95 21.97 11.61 5.81
C LEU A 95 20.98 12.54 6.49
N LEU A 96 19.68 12.20 6.46
CA LEU A 96 18.63 12.97 7.12
C LEU A 96 18.82 13.01 8.64
N GLY A 97 19.18 11.87 9.25
CA GLY A 97 19.51 11.80 10.68
C GLY A 97 20.71 12.66 11.06
N ILE A 98 21.78 12.67 10.24
CA ILE A 98 22.95 13.54 10.45
C ILE A 98 22.56 15.01 10.28
N LEU A 99 21.79 15.35 9.24
CA LEU A 99 21.36 16.71 8.94
C LEU A 99 20.47 17.29 10.06
N GLN A 100 19.56 16.49 10.62
CA GLN A 100 18.70 16.93 11.72
C GLN A 100 19.51 17.30 12.98
N ALA A 101 20.65 16.64 13.21
CA ALA A 101 21.53 16.94 14.35
C ALA A 101 22.31 18.26 14.17
N VAL A 102 22.47 18.73 12.93
CA VAL A 102 23.34 19.88 12.59
C VAL A 102 22.54 21.12 12.20
N ILE A 103 21.34 20.96 11.64
CA ILE A 103 20.56 22.02 11.03
C ILE A 103 19.38 22.42 11.92
N SER A 104 19.19 23.72 12.13
CA SER A 104 18.04 24.25 12.87
C SER A 104 16.71 24.03 12.12
N PRO A 105 15.57 23.91 12.82
CA PRO A 105 14.27 23.64 12.18
C PRO A 105 13.88 24.63 11.07
N ALA A 106 14.29 25.90 11.21
CA ALA A 106 14.02 26.95 10.22
C ALA A 106 14.78 26.72 8.89
N VAL A 107 16.03 26.26 8.98
CA VAL A 107 16.85 25.98 7.78
C VAL A 107 16.37 24.70 7.10
N LEU A 108 15.89 23.71 7.87
CA LEU A 108 15.21 22.52 7.35
C LEU A 108 13.98 22.87 6.52
N ALA A 109 13.14 23.82 6.97
CA ALA A 109 11.96 24.25 6.22
C ALA A 109 12.31 24.91 4.88
N LEU A 110 13.28 25.84 4.86
CA LEU A 110 13.77 26.46 3.61
C LEU A 110 14.37 25.43 2.66
N TRP A 111 15.06 24.44 3.23
CA TRP A 111 15.70 23.38 2.49
C TRP A 111 14.69 22.42 1.83
N VAL A 112 13.60 22.09 2.52
CA VAL A 112 12.46 21.34 1.92
C VAL A 112 11.86 22.11 0.74
N ILE A 113 11.62 23.41 0.88
CA ILE A 113 11.07 24.26 -0.20
C ILE A 113 12.00 24.26 -1.41
N GLY A 114 13.31 24.43 -1.19
CA GLY A 114 14.32 24.38 -2.25
C GLY A 114 14.37 23.03 -2.96
N SER A 115 14.31 21.94 -2.19
CA SER A 115 14.32 20.57 -2.72
C SER A 115 13.10 20.28 -3.59
N ILE A 116 11.90 20.74 -3.19
CA ILE A 116 10.67 20.62 -4.00
C ILE A 116 10.84 21.35 -5.33
N TYR A 117 11.39 22.57 -5.33
CA TYR A 117 11.58 23.35 -6.54
C TYR A 117 12.52 22.67 -7.54
N VAL A 118 13.64 22.13 -7.05
CA VAL A 118 14.65 21.43 -7.87
C VAL A 118 14.09 20.13 -8.47
N ASN A 119 13.30 19.38 -7.68
CA ASN A 119 12.79 18.07 -8.08
C ASN A 119 11.39 18.09 -8.71
N ARG A 120 10.82 19.27 -9.01
CA ARG A 120 9.47 19.45 -9.58
C ARG A 120 9.17 18.60 -10.83
N LYS A 121 10.21 18.27 -11.63
CA LYS A 121 10.07 17.46 -12.85
C LYS A 121 9.63 16.03 -12.54
N TYR A 122 10.07 15.47 -11.41
CA TYR A 122 9.74 14.11 -10.98
C TYR A 122 8.33 13.98 -10.39
N PHE A 123 7.67 15.10 -10.08
CA PHE A 123 6.28 15.12 -9.63
C PHE A 123 5.25 15.08 -10.76
N LYS A 124 5.66 15.38 -12.01
CA LYS A 124 4.73 15.40 -13.15
C LYS A 124 3.97 14.08 -13.34
N PRO A 125 4.58 12.89 -13.24
CA PRO A 125 3.84 11.62 -13.35
C PRO A 125 2.81 11.43 -12.24
N PHE A 126 3.13 11.90 -11.02
CA PHE A 126 2.24 11.79 -9.86
C PHE A 126 1.06 12.76 -9.90
N ALA A 127 1.13 13.84 -10.68
CA ALA A 127 0.02 14.78 -10.84
C ALA A 127 -1.24 14.07 -11.40
N ASN A 128 -1.06 13.10 -12.30
CA ASN A 128 -2.16 12.30 -12.86
C ASN A 128 -2.82 11.38 -11.80
N TYR A 129 -2.10 11.09 -10.71
CA TYR A 129 -2.56 10.23 -9.62
C TYR A 129 -2.70 10.99 -8.29
N GLN A 130 -2.83 12.32 -8.31
CA GLN A 130 -2.80 13.14 -7.10
C GLN A 130 -3.88 12.74 -6.07
N ASN A 131 -5.11 12.49 -6.54
CA ASN A 131 -6.21 12.01 -5.69
C ASN A 131 -5.95 10.61 -5.11
N TYR A 132 -5.25 9.76 -5.86
CA TYR A 132 -4.89 8.42 -5.43
C TYR A 132 -3.91 8.47 -4.27
N ILE A 133 -2.84 9.23 -4.45
CA ILE A 133 -1.77 9.43 -3.47
C ILE A 133 -2.32 10.09 -2.22
N PHE A 134 -3.11 11.16 -2.38
CA PHE A 134 -3.72 11.85 -1.24
C PHE A 134 -4.56 10.90 -0.38
N ARG A 135 -5.46 10.12 -1.00
CA ARG A 135 -6.31 9.18 -0.25
C ARG A 135 -5.50 8.08 0.43
N TYR A 136 -4.47 7.56 -0.24
CA TYR A 136 -3.58 6.55 0.33
C TYR A 136 -2.77 7.09 1.53
N PHE A 137 -2.22 8.30 1.43
CA PHE A 137 -1.44 8.87 2.54
C PHE A 137 -2.33 9.29 3.70
N VAL A 138 -3.52 9.83 3.44
CA VAL A 138 -4.50 10.12 4.49
C VAL A 138 -4.91 8.84 5.22
N SER A 139 -5.18 7.75 4.49
CA SER A 139 -5.49 6.46 5.14
C SER A 139 -4.32 5.94 5.95
N LEU A 140 -3.09 6.05 5.44
CA LEU A 140 -1.89 5.61 6.17
C LEU A 140 -1.69 6.40 7.47
N ILE A 141 -1.90 7.71 7.46
CA ILE A 141 -1.83 8.55 8.66
C ILE A 141 -2.92 8.15 9.67
N LEU A 142 -4.15 7.90 9.19
CA LEU A 142 -5.25 7.44 10.03
C LEU A 142 -4.95 6.07 10.65
N MET A 143 -4.33 5.15 9.90
CA MET A 143 -3.90 3.85 10.40
C MET A 143 -2.80 3.97 11.45
N ILE A 144 -1.81 4.85 11.25
CA ILE A 144 -0.80 5.11 12.28
C ILE A 144 -1.46 5.64 13.55
N PHE A 145 -2.41 6.57 13.42
CA PHE A 145 -3.11 7.14 14.57
C PHE A 145 -3.96 6.08 15.31
N ALA A 146 -4.69 5.24 14.57
CA ALA A 146 -5.42 4.11 15.13
C ALA A 146 -4.48 3.12 15.83
N GLY A 147 -3.38 2.73 15.18
CA GLY A 147 -2.35 1.86 15.75
C GLY A 147 -1.72 2.41 17.03
N VAL A 148 -1.46 3.72 17.10
CA VAL A 148 -0.96 4.38 18.33
C VAL A 148 -1.99 4.30 19.45
N ILE A 149 -3.28 4.52 19.16
CA ILE A 149 -4.35 4.39 20.15
C ILE A 149 -4.43 2.95 20.66
N MET A 150 -4.45 1.96 19.75
CA MET A 150 -4.50 0.54 20.10
C MET A 150 -3.29 0.08 20.92
N PHE A 151 -2.10 0.58 20.58
CA PHE A 151 -0.87 0.28 21.33
C PHE A 151 -0.88 0.91 22.72
N TYR A 152 -1.35 2.16 22.82
CA TYR A 152 -1.48 2.86 24.10
C TYR A 152 -2.51 2.19 25.01
N THR A 153 -3.64 1.72 24.49
CA THR A 153 -4.63 0.97 25.28
C THR A 153 -4.06 -0.37 25.74
N ALA A 154 -3.34 -1.10 24.87
CA ALA A 154 -2.71 -2.37 25.23
C ALA A 154 -1.66 -2.23 26.34
N LEU A 155 -0.82 -1.19 26.30
CA LEU A 155 0.24 -0.98 27.31
C LEU A 155 -0.28 -0.55 28.68
N ASN A 156 -1.41 0.16 28.73
CA ASN A 156 -1.93 0.71 29.98
C ASN A 156 -2.85 -0.25 30.75
N GLY A 157 -2.89 -1.53 30.37
CA GLY A 157 -3.60 -2.58 31.13
C GLY A 157 -5.08 -2.23 31.37
N THR A 158 -5.80 -1.93 30.30
CA THR A 158 -7.10 -1.28 30.39
C THR A 158 -8.28 -2.23 30.62
N SER A 159 -9.36 -1.69 31.20
CA SER A 159 -10.66 -2.35 31.43
C SER A 159 -11.29 -2.98 30.18
N ASP A 160 -12.22 -3.92 30.38
CA ASP A 160 -12.97 -4.62 29.31
C ASP A 160 -13.56 -3.67 28.25
N SER A 161 -14.00 -2.49 28.66
CA SER A 161 -14.53 -1.44 27.78
C SER A 161 -13.51 -0.88 26.79
N ALA A 162 -12.25 -0.70 27.21
CA ALA A 162 -11.18 -0.20 26.37
C ALA A 162 -10.64 -1.28 25.42
N MET A 163 -10.66 -2.54 25.85
CA MET A 163 -10.31 -3.69 25.01
C MET A 163 -11.36 -3.88 23.91
N SER A 164 -12.65 -3.77 24.26
CA SER A 164 -13.76 -3.76 23.29
C SER A 164 -13.66 -2.61 22.29
N LEU A 165 -13.30 -1.41 22.76
CA LEU A 165 -13.09 -0.24 21.89
C LEU A 165 -11.89 -0.43 20.95
N THR A 166 -10.81 -1.08 21.43
CA THR A 166 -9.63 -1.40 20.62
C THR A 166 -9.98 -2.37 19.48
N LEU A 167 -10.72 -3.44 19.78
CA LEU A 167 -11.20 -4.38 18.77
C LEU A 167 -12.11 -3.71 17.74
N PHE A 168 -12.99 -2.81 18.19
CA PHE A 168 -13.89 -2.06 17.31
C PHE A 168 -13.13 -1.11 16.37
N ILE A 169 -12.12 -0.40 16.89
CA ILE A 169 -11.24 0.45 16.07
C ILE A 169 -10.52 -0.39 15.02
N GLY A 170 -9.94 -1.54 15.40
CA GLY A 170 -9.26 -2.44 14.46
C GLY A 170 -10.18 -2.95 13.35
N LEU A 171 -11.43 -3.31 13.68
CA LEU A 171 -12.42 -3.73 12.68
C LEU A 171 -12.74 -2.60 11.69
N ILE A 172 -13.02 -1.39 12.19
CA ILE A 172 -13.33 -0.22 11.34
C ILE A 172 -12.14 0.11 10.45
N GLU A 173 -10.93 0.09 11.00
CA GLU A 173 -9.69 0.34 10.26
C GLU A 173 -9.54 -0.64 9.11
N GLY A 174 -9.68 -1.95 9.39
CA GLY A 174 -9.62 -3.00 8.37
C GLY A 174 -10.66 -2.82 7.26
N LEU A 175 -11.91 -2.50 7.62
CA LEU A 175 -12.98 -2.25 6.65
C LEU A 175 -12.72 -0.99 5.82
N ALA A 176 -12.19 0.08 6.43
CA ALA A 176 -11.86 1.31 5.73
C ALA A 176 -10.76 1.10 4.67
N ILE A 177 -9.75 0.28 4.98
CA ILE A 177 -8.67 -0.07 4.03
C ILE A 177 -9.23 -0.87 2.86
N ILE A 178 -10.08 -1.86 3.13
CA ILE A 178 -10.69 -2.67 2.07
C ILE A 178 -11.58 -1.80 1.18
N ALA A 179 -12.36 -0.90 1.76
CA ALA A 179 -13.17 0.05 1.01
C ALA A 179 -12.32 0.99 0.15
N LEU A 180 -11.19 1.47 0.68
CA LEU A 180 -10.23 2.27 -0.07
C LEU A 180 -9.65 1.47 -1.24
N PHE A 181 -9.14 0.25 -0.99
CA PHE A 181 -8.60 -0.61 -2.04
C PHE A 181 -9.64 -0.92 -3.11
N TRP A 182 -10.86 -1.23 -2.71
CA TRP A 182 -11.98 -1.42 -3.64
C TRP A 182 -12.18 -0.20 -4.54
N GLN A 183 -12.25 0.99 -3.94
CA GLN A 183 -12.49 2.23 -4.68
C GLN A 183 -11.34 2.53 -5.65
N LEU A 184 -10.09 2.35 -5.20
CA LEU A 184 -8.90 2.57 -6.03
C LEU A 184 -8.81 1.56 -7.16
N MET A 185 -9.08 0.28 -6.88
CA MET A 185 -9.01 -0.77 -7.89
C MET A 185 -10.13 -0.68 -8.91
N SER A 186 -11.38 -0.50 -8.45
CA SER A 186 -12.54 -0.35 -9.35
C SER A 186 -12.38 0.83 -10.30
N LYS A 187 -11.77 1.93 -9.84
CA LYS A 187 -11.52 3.10 -10.70
C LYS A 187 -10.53 2.80 -11.83
N GLU A 188 -9.43 2.10 -11.53
CA GLU A 188 -8.41 1.78 -12.55
C GLU A 188 -8.88 0.67 -13.51
N ILE A 189 -9.68 -0.28 -13.03
CA ILE A 189 -10.32 -1.30 -13.89
C ILE A 189 -11.34 -0.63 -14.83
N ALA A 190 -12.14 0.32 -14.33
CA ALA A 190 -13.04 1.11 -15.16
C ALA A 190 -12.30 1.94 -16.23
N ASN A 191 -11.03 2.30 -15.99
CA ASN A 191 -10.16 2.94 -16.97
C ASN A 191 -9.54 1.95 -17.98
N GLY A 192 -9.91 0.67 -17.93
CA GLY A 192 -9.49 -0.36 -18.89
C GLY A 192 -8.19 -1.09 -18.52
N LYS A 193 -7.67 -0.92 -17.30
CA LYS A 193 -6.47 -1.64 -16.84
C LYS A 193 -6.83 -3.03 -16.33
N THR A 194 -5.91 -3.99 -16.47
CA THR A 194 -6.08 -5.32 -15.88
C THR A 194 -6.04 -5.25 -14.35
N PHE A 195 -6.63 -6.23 -13.67
CA PHE A 195 -6.55 -6.42 -12.22
C PHE A 195 -5.10 -6.45 -11.74
N TYR A 196 -4.22 -7.17 -12.44
CA TYR A 196 -2.82 -7.30 -12.07
C TYR A 196 -2.03 -6.00 -12.24
N GLU A 197 -2.28 -5.22 -13.30
CA GLU A 197 -1.69 -3.88 -13.48
C GLU A 197 -2.19 -2.91 -12.42
N THR A 198 -3.48 -2.94 -12.14
CA THR A 198 -4.10 -2.10 -11.11
C THR A 198 -3.48 -2.36 -9.74
N LEU A 199 -3.29 -3.63 -9.40
CA LEU A 199 -2.69 -4.02 -8.12
C LEU A 199 -1.20 -3.70 -8.08
N ARG A 200 -0.49 -3.78 -9.22
CA ARG A 200 0.89 -3.29 -9.36
C ARG A 200 0.99 -1.79 -9.12
N ILE A 201 0.11 -0.99 -9.70
CA ILE A 201 0.04 0.47 -9.48
C ILE A 201 -0.24 0.76 -8.01
N LEU A 202 -1.19 0.05 -7.40
CA LEU A 202 -1.51 0.17 -5.97
C LEU A 202 -0.32 -0.13 -5.06
N ALA A 203 0.54 -1.08 -5.42
CA ALA A 203 1.74 -1.41 -4.65
C ALA A 203 2.90 -0.43 -4.93
N LEU A 204 3.17 -0.09 -6.19
CA LEU A 204 4.36 0.68 -6.57
C LEU A 204 4.20 2.18 -6.40
N LEU A 205 3.02 2.73 -6.69
CA LEU A 205 2.83 4.17 -6.69
C LEU A 205 3.05 4.80 -5.30
N PRO A 206 2.49 4.24 -4.20
CA PRO A 206 2.73 4.80 -2.87
C PRO A 206 4.18 4.67 -2.43
N VAL A 207 4.81 3.54 -2.74
CA VAL A 207 6.22 3.26 -2.41
C VAL A 207 7.15 4.23 -3.15
N ALA A 208 6.95 4.40 -4.45
CA ALA A 208 7.74 5.32 -5.27
C ALA A 208 7.53 6.78 -4.82
N PHE A 209 6.31 7.14 -4.42
CA PHE A 209 6.03 8.47 -3.88
C PHE A 209 6.67 8.69 -2.50
N ALA A 210 6.58 7.71 -1.60
CA ALA A 210 7.25 7.75 -0.30
C ALA A 210 8.77 7.89 -0.47
N PHE A 211 9.35 7.12 -1.38
CA PHE A 211 10.77 7.23 -1.71
C PHE A 211 11.13 8.60 -2.27
N LEU A 212 10.29 9.17 -3.15
CA LEU A 212 10.49 10.52 -3.68
C LEU A 212 10.40 11.57 -2.56
N LEU A 213 9.49 11.42 -1.59
CA LEU A 213 9.44 12.26 -0.39
C LEU A 213 10.71 12.12 0.46
N THR A 214 11.20 10.91 0.68
CA THR A 214 12.48 10.70 1.41
C THR A 214 13.65 11.31 0.65
N GLY A 215 13.71 11.12 -0.68
CA GLY A 215 14.72 11.71 -1.55
C GLY A 215 14.68 13.24 -1.52
N LEU A 216 13.50 13.84 -1.50
CA LEU A 216 13.31 15.29 -1.31
C LEU A 216 13.78 15.77 0.06
N LEU A 217 13.66 14.92 1.08
CA LEU A 217 14.17 15.19 2.41
C LEU A 217 15.68 14.88 2.55
N THR A 218 16.35 14.52 1.45
CA THR A 218 17.80 14.48 1.39
C THR A 218 18.45 15.40 0.36
N ILE A 219 19.68 15.82 0.63
CA ILE A 219 20.49 16.72 -0.24
C ILE A 219 20.78 16.10 -1.61
N VAL A 220 20.62 14.78 -1.75
CA VAL A 220 21.03 14.07 -2.95
C VAL A 220 19.91 14.11 -4.00
N PRO A 221 20.15 14.70 -5.19
CA PRO A 221 19.10 14.83 -6.17
C PRO A 221 18.72 13.46 -6.73
N VAL A 222 17.40 13.23 -6.83
CA VAL A 222 16.74 11.96 -7.22
C VAL A 222 17.33 11.36 -8.51
N ARG A 223 17.87 12.21 -9.40
CA ARG A 223 18.59 11.83 -10.63
C ARG A 223 19.75 10.84 -10.43
N PHE A 224 20.47 10.91 -9.31
CA PHE A 224 21.58 9.99 -9.05
C PHE A 224 21.11 8.58 -8.67
N PHE A 225 19.83 8.43 -8.33
CA PHE A 225 19.27 7.19 -7.78
C PHE A 225 18.25 6.54 -8.71
N ALA A 226 17.53 7.34 -9.48
CA ALA A 226 16.50 6.88 -10.40
C ALA A 226 17.02 6.50 -11.80
N ALA A 227 18.29 6.74 -12.14
CA ALA A 227 18.69 6.97 -13.54
C ALA A 227 17.82 8.09 -14.17
N GLU A 228 17.84 8.31 -15.48
CA GLU A 228 17.11 9.42 -16.12
C GLU A 228 15.58 9.41 -15.83
N HIS A 229 15.02 8.28 -15.37
CA HIS A 229 13.58 8.12 -15.14
C HIS A 229 13.23 7.24 -13.90
N LEU A 230 12.38 7.77 -13.02
CA LEU A 230 11.92 7.12 -11.78
C LEU A 230 11.17 5.78 -11.99
N PHE A 231 10.56 5.63 -13.16
CA PHE A 231 9.74 4.48 -13.52
C PHE A 231 10.33 3.69 -14.71
N GLY A 232 11.62 3.84 -15.05
CA GLY A 232 12.27 3.10 -16.15
C GLY A 232 12.57 3.96 -17.38
N GLU A 233 13.49 3.52 -18.24
CA GLU A 233 13.95 4.24 -19.45
C GLU A 233 12.79 4.69 -20.35
N GLU A 234 12.96 5.76 -21.14
CA GLU A 234 11.92 6.26 -22.05
C GLU A 234 11.33 5.10 -22.89
N GLY A 235 10.05 4.77 -22.65
CA GLY A 235 9.34 3.67 -23.32
C GLY A 235 9.06 2.42 -22.48
N HIS A 236 9.67 2.28 -21.28
CA HIS A 236 9.41 1.18 -20.35
C HIS A 236 8.96 1.70 -18.98
N ASP A 237 7.68 2.09 -18.89
CA ASP A 237 7.06 2.50 -17.62
C ASP A 237 6.84 1.28 -16.72
N TYR A 238 7.47 1.25 -15.52
CA TYR A 238 7.21 0.25 -14.48
C TYR A 238 5.76 0.30 -13.98
N LEU A 239 4.96 1.30 -14.36
CA LEU A 239 3.52 1.33 -14.11
C LEU A 239 2.70 0.63 -15.20
N ALA A 240 3.29 0.40 -16.38
CA ALA A 240 2.69 -0.41 -17.45
C ALA A 240 3.25 -1.84 -17.39
N MET A 241 2.43 -2.87 -17.67
CA MET A 241 3.02 -4.17 -17.98
C MET A 241 3.89 -4.02 -19.23
N PRO A 242 5.06 -4.67 -19.31
CA PRO A 242 5.67 -4.89 -20.61
C PRO A 242 4.58 -5.54 -21.46
N GLU A 243 4.28 -4.96 -22.64
CA GLU A 243 3.44 -5.63 -23.62
C GLU A 243 3.97 -7.06 -23.71
N ALA A 244 3.12 -8.02 -23.36
CA ALA A 244 3.50 -9.41 -23.43
C ALA A 244 4.01 -9.59 -24.85
N ASN A 245 5.32 -9.86 -25.00
CA ASN A 245 5.94 -10.12 -26.29
C ASN A 245 5.00 -11.07 -27.03
N THR A 246 4.27 -10.53 -27.99
CA THR A 246 3.66 -11.25 -29.09
C THR A 246 4.82 -11.64 -29.99
N THR A 247 5.74 -12.43 -29.46
CA THR A 247 6.66 -13.20 -30.28
C THR A 247 5.90 -14.44 -30.72
N ALA A 248 5.36 -14.30 -31.93
CA ALA A 248 5.22 -15.28 -33.01
C ALA A 248 4.84 -16.72 -32.64
#